data_AF-X1V1V6-F1
#
_entry.id   AF-X1V1V6-F1
#
_cell.length_a   1.000
_cell.length_b   1.000
_cell.length_c   1.000
_cell.angle_alpha   90.00
_cell.angle_beta   90.00
_cell.angle_gamma   90.00
#
_symmetry.space_group_name_H-M   'P 1'
#
loop_
_entity.id
_entity.type
_entity.pdbx_description
1 polymer ?
#
loop_
_entity_poly.entity_id
_entity_poly.type
_entity_poly.pdbx_seq_one_letter_code
_entity_poly.pdbx_strand_id
1 'polypeptide(L)'
;PTIFAALENAFSERKHSLSDGIARIINLDKMKAYDIGNKFWLDIDTEKSLKYAKRALLSQLNKISEDGFISRFVNRPISKRISVILRSDHKWNQKELPKFLDLRMEAAPTEKIYEYLHVADVHLIPKSPTDSVVVSSTAFQCLGALAPIVVPNTKHFELLEKEIVKYNNRKELKEAIIKLILDEDFRKDVLNSAEKYVNNNSSEKVAELFIKLFRDI
;
A
#
# COMPACT_ATOMS: atom_id res chain seq x y z
N PRO A 1 -20.95 1.58 -17.77
CA PRO A 1 -21.62 2.26 -16.64
C PRO A 1 -22.24 3.60 -17.07
N THR A 2 -23.39 4.00 -16.52
CA THR A 2 -24.08 5.27 -16.87
C THR A 2 -23.17 6.50 -16.77
N ILE A 3 -22.20 6.46 -15.85
CA ILE A 3 -21.18 7.51 -15.67
C ILE A 3 -20.26 7.69 -16.88
N PHE A 4 -19.90 6.63 -17.61
CA PHE A 4 -19.02 6.76 -18.77
C PHE A 4 -19.74 7.41 -19.95
N ALA A 5 -21.00 7.04 -20.21
CA ALA A 5 -21.81 7.72 -21.21
C ALA A 5 -22.08 9.20 -20.83
N ALA A 6 -22.27 9.50 -19.54
CA ALA A 6 -22.44 10.86 -19.07
C ALA A 6 -21.16 11.71 -19.20
N LEU A 7 -19.99 11.11 -18.94
CA LEU A 7 -18.68 11.74 -19.12
C LEU A 7 -18.35 11.97 -20.59
N GLU A 8 -18.61 10.98 -21.46
CA GLU A 8 -18.40 11.10 -22.91
C GLU A 8 -19.23 12.24 -23.52
N ASN A 9 -20.47 12.40 -23.06
CA ASN A 9 -21.30 13.53 -23.45
C ASN A 9 -20.89 14.86 -22.79
N ALA A 10 -20.28 14.85 -21.60
CA ALA A 10 -19.74 16.08 -20.99
C ALA A 10 -18.46 16.53 -21.74
N PHE A 11 -17.67 15.57 -22.22
CA PHE A 11 -16.47 15.81 -23.00
C PHE A 11 -16.76 16.48 -24.35
N SER A 12 -17.86 16.14 -25.01
CA SER A 12 -18.29 16.83 -26.26
C SER A 12 -18.66 18.30 -26.04
N GLU A 13 -18.88 18.72 -24.78
CA GLU A 13 -19.15 20.10 -24.37
C GLU A 13 -17.93 20.79 -23.74
N ARG A 14 -16.72 20.23 -23.91
CA ARG A 14 -15.47 20.72 -23.30
C ARG A 14 -15.48 20.78 -21.78
N LYS A 15 -16.30 19.95 -21.14
CA LYS A 15 -16.31 19.75 -19.69
C LYS A 15 -15.60 18.45 -19.36
N HIS A 16 -14.54 18.53 -18.57
CA HIS A 16 -13.56 17.45 -18.43
C HIS A 16 -13.46 16.89 -17.00
N SER A 17 -14.24 17.41 -16.04
CA SER A 17 -14.16 16.95 -14.65
C SER A 17 -15.15 15.81 -14.38
N LEU A 18 -14.82 14.96 -13.40
CA LEU A 18 -15.72 13.91 -12.92
C LEU A 18 -17.05 14.50 -12.41
N SER A 19 -16.99 15.68 -11.79
CA SER A 19 -18.15 16.43 -11.30
C SER A 19 -19.12 16.80 -12.42
N ASP A 20 -18.62 17.08 -13.62
CA ASP A 20 -19.46 17.39 -14.79
C ASP A 20 -20.27 16.17 -15.25
N GLY A 21 -19.65 14.98 -15.21
CA GLY A 21 -20.33 13.71 -15.49
C GLY A 21 -21.36 13.37 -14.43
N ILE A 22 -21.06 13.61 -13.15
CA ILE A 22 -22.00 13.36 -12.03
C ILE A 22 -23.20 14.33 -12.10
N ALA A 23 -22.99 15.62 -12.36
CA ALA A 23 -24.06 16.60 -12.52
C ALA A 23 -25.04 16.22 -13.63
N ARG A 24 -24.55 15.64 -14.73
CA ARG A 24 -25.39 15.10 -15.80
C ARG A 24 -26.23 13.91 -15.37
N ILE A 25 -25.68 12.99 -14.58
CA ILE A 25 -26.42 11.82 -14.09
C ILE A 25 -27.50 12.24 -13.11
N ILE A 26 -27.25 13.28 -12.30
CA ILE A 26 -28.24 13.93 -11.43
C ILE A 26 -29.37 14.51 -12.28
N ASN A 27 -29.06 15.29 -13.32
CA ASN A 27 -30.07 15.89 -14.21
C ASN A 27 -30.89 14.87 -15.01
N LEU A 28 -30.35 13.67 -15.23
CA LEU A 28 -31.03 12.56 -15.89
C LEU A 28 -31.80 11.66 -14.91
N ASP A 29 -31.85 12.01 -13.62
CA ASP A 29 -32.47 11.25 -12.53
C ASP A 29 -31.98 9.80 -12.41
N LYS A 30 -30.72 9.57 -12.82
CA LYS A 30 -30.07 8.24 -12.84
C LYS A 30 -29.11 8.03 -11.69
N MET A 31 -28.98 8.99 -10.78
CA MET A 31 -28.13 8.87 -9.59
C MET A 31 -28.88 8.08 -8.52
N LYS A 32 -28.26 7.00 -8.02
CA LYS A 32 -28.79 6.23 -6.88
C LYS A 32 -27.91 6.47 -5.67
N ALA A 33 -28.51 6.92 -4.57
CA ALA A 33 -27.86 6.92 -3.28
C ALA A 33 -28.03 5.53 -2.63
N TYR A 34 -27.02 5.09 -1.89
CA TYR A 34 -27.09 3.89 -1.08
C TYR A 34 -27.02 4.31 0.39
N ASP A 35 -28.06 3.97 1.16
CA ASP A 35 -28.06 4.24 2.59
C ASP A 35 -27.05 3.32 3.29
N ILE A 36 -26.04 3.92 3.91
CA ILE A 36 -25.02 3.20 4.67
C ILE A 36 -25.44 2.95 6.13
N GLY A 37 -26.62 3.41 6.55
CA GLY A 37 -27.12 3.31 7.92
C GLY A 37 -26.21 4.05 8.90
N ASN A 38 -25.99 3.47 10.08
CA ASN A 38 -25.08 4.04 11.10
C ASN A 38 -23.59 3.75 10.86
N LYS A 39 -23.20 3.37 9.64
CA LYS A 39 -21.80 3.06 9.32
C LYS A 39 -21.02 4.36 9.12
N PHE A 40 -19.78 4.34 9.57
CA PHE A 40 -18.90 5.50 9.50
C PHE A 40 -18.32 5.67 8.09
N TRP A 41 -18.54 6.83 7.48
CA TRP A 41 -17.89 7.28 6.26
C TRP A 41 -17.40 8.72 6.46
N LEU A 42 -16.22 9.03 5.94
CA LEU A 42 -15.60 10.35 6.04
C LEU A 42 -14.72 10.60 4.82
N ASP A 43 -14.84 11.77 4.23
CA ASP A 43 -13.95 12.23 3.16
C ASP A 43 -12.63 12.78 3.74
N ILE A 44 -11.49 12.39 3.15
CA ILE A 44 -10.16 12.67 3.69
C ILE A 44 -9.41 13.64 2.77
N ASP A 45 -9.96 14.84 2.62
CA ASP A 45 -9.35 15.88 1.76
C ASP A 45 -8.34 16.78 2.46
N THR A 46 -8.24 16.71 3.79
CA THR A 46 -7.44 17.66 4.59
C THR A 46 -6.69 16.98 5.72
N GLU A 47 -5.61 17.60 6.18
CA GLU A 47 -4.86 17.10 7.34
C GLU A 47 -5.72 17.02 8.61
N LYS A 48 -6.69 17.93 8.74
CA LYS A 48 -7.66 17.94 9.84
C LYS A 48 -8.63 16.76 9.74
N SER A 49 -9.16 16.44 8.56
CA SER A 49 -10.03 15.28 8.35
C SER A 49 -9.26 13.97 8.53
N LEU A 50 -7.99 13.89 8.13
CA LEU A 50 -7.12 12.75 8.40
C LEU A 50 -6.91 12.51 9.90
N LYS A 51 -6.65 13.56 10.68
CA LYS A 51 -6.47 13.46 12.14
C LYS A 51 -7.75 13.01 12.83
N TYR A 52 -8.90 13.48 12.36
CA TYR A 52 -10.21 13.04 12.85
C TYR A 52 -10.50 11.59 12.46
N ALA A 53 -10.25 11.19 11.20
CA ALA A 53 -10.38 9.82 10.70
C ALA A 53 -9.60 8.84 11.57
N LYS A 54 -8.32 9.13 11.84
CA LYS A 54 -7.45 8.31 12.71
C LYS A 54 -8.03 8.11 14.10
N ARG A 55 -8.58 9.16 14.71
CA ARG A 55 -9.22 9.08 16.04
C ARG A 55 -10.51 8.29 16.03
N ALA A 56 -11.36 8.51 15.02
CA ALA A 56 -12.63 7.82 14.85
C ALA A 56 -12.44 6.32 14.56
N LEU A 57 -11.41 5.96 13.78
CA LEU A 57 -11.07 4.56 13.50
C LEU A 57 -10.57 3.86 14.77
N LEU A 58 -9.73 4.55 15.57
CA LEU A 58 -9.22 4.02 16.84
C LEU A 58 -10.32 3.83 17.89
N SER A 59 -11.35 4.67 17.92
CA SER A 59 -12.49 4.51 18.83
C SER A 59 -13.44 3.40 18.41
N GLN A 60 -13.55 3.13 17.10
CA GLN A 60 -14.40 2.08 16.54
C GLN A 60 -13.78 0.67 16.55
N LEU A 61 -12.46 0.55 16.78
CA LEU A 61 -11.76 -0.73 16.97
C LEU A 61 -12.16 -1.48 18.26
N ASN A 62 -13.12 -0.96 19.05
CA ASN A 62 -13.71 -1.65 20.18
C ASN A 62 -14.75 -2.69 19.71
N LYS A 63 -14.29 -3.82 19.15
CA LYS A 63 -15.06 -5.06 19.23
C LYS A 63 -15.12 -5.46 20.71
N ILE A 64 -16.29 -5.33 21.32
CA ILE A 64 -16.54 -5.74 22.72
C ILE A 64 -17.01 -7.20 22.79
N SER A 65 -17.38 -7.83 21.67
CA SER A 65 -18.17 -9.07 21.70
C SER A 65 -17.47 -10.39 21.35
N GLU A 66 -16.16 -10.43 21.07
CA GLU A 66 -15.50 -11.72 20.71
C GLU A 66 -14.11 -11.94 21.34
N ASP A 67 -13.61 -11.01 22.15
CA ASP A 67 -12.28 -11.13 22.77
C ASP A 67 -12.36 -11.86 24.12
N GLY A 68 -11.60 -12.95 24.27
CA GLY A 68 -11.38 -13.60 25.56
C GLY A 68 -10.68 -12.70 26.59
N PHE A 69 -10.78 -13.06 27.88
CA PHE A 69 -10.27 -12.26 29.00
C PHE A 69 -8.79 -11.87 28.85
N ILE A 70 -7.97 -12.80 28.33
CA ILE A 70 -6.53 -12.59 28.08
C ILE A 70 -6.32 -11.54 26.96
N SER A 71 -7.09 -11.59 25.89
CA SER A 71 -6.97 -10.63 24.77
C SER A 71 -7.31 -9.22 25.22
N ARG A 72 -8.35 -9.06 26.05
CA ARG A 72 -8.86 -7.76 26.48
C ARG A 72 -7.95 -7.04 27.49
N PHE A 73 -7.40 -7.77 28.46
CA PHE A 73 -6.66 -7.17 29.58
C PHE A 73 -5.13 -7.31 29.48
N VAL A 74 -4.61 -8.23 28.67
CA VAL A 74 -3.17 -8.49 28.57
C VAL A 74 -2.65 -8.17 27.18
N ASN A 75 -3.14 -8.84 26.13
CA ASN A 75 -2.64 -8.59 24.77
C ASN A 75 -2.98 -7.19 24.27
N ARG A 76 -4.17 -6.64 24.54
CA ARG A 76 -4.55 -5.32 24.02
C ARG A 76 -3.70 -4.16 24.56
N PRO A 77 -3.42 -4.01 25.87
CA PRO A 77 -2.50 -3.00 26.36
C PRO A 77 -1.04 -3.26 25.93
N ILE A 78 -0.61 -4.52 25.87
CA ILE A 78 0.75 -4.87 25.46
C ILE A 78 0.95 -4.63 23.96
N SER A 79 0.06 -5.12 23.10
CA SER A 79 0.10 -4.92 21.64
C SER A 79 -0.06 -3.46 21.26
N LYS A 80 -0.83 -2.65 22.00
CA LYS A 80 -0.85 -1.19 21.82
C LYS A 80 0.49 -0.56 22.18
N ARG A 81 1.14 -0.98 23.27
CA ARG A 81 2.47 -0.48 23.69
C ARG A 81 3.58 -0.91 22.73
N ILE A 82 3.57 -2.17 22.28
CA ILE A 82 4.54 -2.70 21.31
C ILE A 82 4.33 -2.05 19.93
N SER A 83 3.08 -1.85 19.51
CA SER A 83 2.78 -1.10 18.28
C SER A 83 3.31 0.34 18.35
N VAL A 84 3.37 0.97 19.54
CA VAL A 84 3.98 2.30 19.72
C VAL A 84 5.52 2.23 19.74
N ILE A 85 6.11 1.14 20.23
CA ILE A 85 7.58 0.95 20.28
C ILE A 85 8.17 0.60 18.91
N LEU A 86 7.46 -0.18 18.09
CA LEU A 86 7.90 -0.62 16.76
C LEU A 86 7.39 0.24 15.61
N ARG A 87 6.39 1.10 15.85
CA ARG A 87 6.09 2.18 14.92
C ARG A 87 7.12 3.28 15.08
N SER A 88 7.43 3.93 13.97
CA SER A 88 8.21 5.15 13.81
C SER A 88 7.65 6.37 14.58
N ASP A 89 6.85 6.15 15.63
CA ASP A 89 6.17 7.16 16.43
C ASP A 89 7.06 7.62 17.60
N HIS A 90 8.11 6.85 17.94
CA HIS A 90 9.15 7.30 18.85
C HIS A 90 10.02 8.34 18.12
N LYS A 91 9.96 9.60 18.56
CA LYS A 91 10.84 10.66 18.06
C LYS A 91 12.27 10.39 18.54
N TRP A 92 12.99 9.55 17.82
CA TRP A 92 14.43 9.40 18.01
C TRP A 92 15.10 10.74 17.74
N ASN A 93 15.92 11.21 18.67
CA ASN A 93 16.79 12.33 18.40
C ASN A 93 17.93 11.82 17.49
N GLN A 94 18.24 12.52 16.40
CA GLN A 94 19.33 12.12 15.49
C GLN A 94 20.66 11.95 16.23
N LYS A 95 20.86 12.69 17.33
CA LYS A 95 22.06 12.60 18.19
C LYS A 95 22.19 11.28 18.94
N GLU A 96 21.11 10.51 19.08
CA GLU A 96 21.06 9.22 19.78
C GLU A 96 21.21 8.02 18.82
N LEU A 97 21.17 8.27 17.51
CA LEU A 97 21.33 7.22 16.51
C LEU A 97 22.80 6.92 16.25
N PRO A 98 23.16 5.66 15.95
CA PRO A 98 24.49 5.35 15.46
C PRO A 98 24.85 6.19 14.24
N LYS A 99 26.10 6.62 14.12
CA LYS A 99 26.57 7.50 13.02
C LYS A 99 26.32 6.93 11.61
N PHE A 100 26.22 5.61 11.49
CA PHE A 100 25.95 4.93 10.22
C PHE A 100 24.47 4.89 9.84
N LEU A 101 23.56 5.32 10.72
CA LEU A 101 22.12 5.25 10.54
C LEU A 101 21.55 6.65 10.28
N ASP A 102 21.12 6.89 9.04
CA ASP A 102 20.29 8.04 8.69
C ASP A 102 18.81 7.63 8.79
N LEU A 103 18.04 8.33 9.63
CA LEU A 103 16.62 8.07 9.84
C LEU A 103 15.82 9.26 9.32
N ARG A 104 15.01 9.03 8.30
CA ARG A 104 14.12 10.03 7.71
C ARG A 104 12.68 9.62 7.91
N MET A 105 11.85 10.55 8.38
CA MET A 105 10.41 10.36 8.50
C MET A 105 9.70 11.44 7.69
N GLU A 106 9.17 11.06 6.54
CA GLU A 106 8.50 11.97 5.62
C GLU A 106 7.38 11.26 4.86
N ALA A 107 6.39 12.04 4.41
CA ALA A 107 5.43 11.60 3.40
C ALA A 107 5.99 11.98 2.03
N ALA A 108 7.01 11.23 1.57
CA ALA A 108 7.68 11.51 0.31
C ALA A 108 6.72 11.33 -0.89
N PRO A 109 6.74 12.24 -1.88
CA PRO A 109 6.06 12.01 -3.15
C PRO A 109 6.72 10.84 -3.89
N THR A 110 6.01 10.28 -4.87
CA THR A 110 6.45 9.08 -5.60
C THR A 110 7.83 9.27 -6.23
N GLU A 111 8.09 10.41 -6.85
CA GLU A 111 9.36 10.70 -7.53
C GLU A 111 10.54 10.58 -6.57
N LYS A 112 10.39 11.11 -5.37
CA LYS A 112 11.41 11.06 -4.31
C LYS A 112 11.61 9.64 -3.75
N ILE A 113 10.54 8.84 -3.69
CA ILE A 113 10.65 7.42 -3.33
C ILE A 113 11.52 6.69 -4.36
N TYR A 114 11.30 6.95 -5.66
CA TYR A 114 12.11 6.34 -6.73
C TYR A 114 13.57 6.80 -6.70
N GLU A 115 13.85 8.06 -6.39
CA GLU A 115 15.23 8.54 -6.16
C GLU A 115 15.94 7.72 -5.07
N TYR A 116 15.27 7.45 -3.95
CA TYR A 116 15.83 6.61 -2.90
C TYR A 116 16.00 5.15 -3.33
N LEU A 117 15.05 4.60 -4.06
CA LEU A 117 15.13 3.21 -4.52
C LEU A 117 16.25 3.00 -5.54
N HIS A 118 16.49 3.95 -6.44
CA HIS A 118 17.54 3.85 -7.46
C HIS A 118 18.96 3.82 -6.87
N VAL A 119 19.15 4.32 -5.66
CA VAL A 119 20.43 4.28 -4.95
C VAL A 119 20.46 3.23 -3.83
N ALA A 120 19.37 2.49 -3.62
CA ALA A 120 19.27 1.50 -2.55
C ALA A 120 19.76 0.12 -3.02
N ASP A 121 20.67 -0.49 -2.25
CA ASP A 121 21.07 -1.88 -2.46
C ASP A 121 19.95 -2.87 -2.10
N VAL A 122 19.11 -2.52 -1.12
CA VAL A 122 17.99 -3.33 -0.63
C VAL A 122 16.83 -2.44 -0.17
N HIS A 123 15.62 -2.79 -0.58
CA HIS A 123 14.38 -2.19 -0.10
C HIS A 123 13.61 -3.16 0.82
N LEU A 124 13.53 -2.86 2.12
CA LEU A 124 12.79 -3.66 3.09
C LEU A 124 11.35 -3.15 3.26
N ILE A 125 10.36 -4.03 3.12
CA ILE A 125 8.94 -3.70 3.36
C ILE A 125 8.40 -4.58 4.51
N PRO A 126 8.48 -4.13 5.78
CA PRO A 126 8.02 -4.90 6.92
C PRO A 126 6.48 -4.80 7.04
N LYS A 127 5.77 -5.89 6.74
CA LYS A 127 4.31 -6.02 6.93
C LYS A 127 3.99 -7.16 7.88
N SER A 128 3.21 -6.86 8.92
CA SER A 128 2.71 -7.89 9.82
C SER A 128 1.73 -8.83 9.09
N PRO A 129 1.63 -10.11 9.50
CA PRO A 129 0.61 -11.01 8.98
C PRO A 129 -0.82 -10.46 9.19
N THR A 130 -1.72 -10.85 8.31
CA THR A 130 -3.15 -10.52 8.39
C THR A 130 -3.97 -11.68 7.82
N ASP A 131 -5.18 -11.85 8.33
CA ASP A 131 -6.12 -12.85 7.83
C ASP A 131 -6.95 -12.36 6.65
N SER A 132 -6.95 -11.04 6.40
CA SER A 132 -7.67 -10.42 5.27
C SER A 132 -7.05 -10.74 3.92
N VAL A 133 -7.85 -10.62 2.85
CA VAL A 133 -7.35 -10.62 1.47
C VAL A 133 -6.67 -9.28 1.22
N VAL A 134 -5.36 -9.31 0.98
CA VAL A 134 -4.53 -8.10 0.88
C VAL A 134 -3.50 -8.23 -0.23
N VAL A 135 -3.16 -7.09 -0.83
CA VAL A 135 -2.07 -6.97 -1.79
C VAL A 135 -1.21 -5.78 -1.37
N SER A 136 0.12 -5.94 -1.40
CA SER A 136 1.04 -4.84 -1.08
C SER A 136 1.16 -3.86 -2.26
N SER A 137 0.29 -2.85 -2.34
CA SER A 137 0.41 -1.79 -3.35
C SER A 137 1.82 -1.18 -3.40
N THR A 138 2.46 -1.01 -2.24
CA THR A 138 3.85 -0.55 -2.12
C THR A 138 4.84 -1.46 -2.82
N ALA A 139 4.73 -2.80 -2.69
CA ALA A 139 5.66 -3.71 -3.35
C ALA A 139 5.53 -3.63 -4.87
N PHE A 140 4.30 -3.63 -5.39
CA PHE A 140 4.04 -3.51 -6.83
C PHE A 140 4.49 -2.16 -7.38
N GLN A 141 4.25 -1.07 -6.65
CA GLN A 141 4.71 0.27 -7.02
C GLN A 141 6.24 0.35 -7.05
N CYS A 142 6.93 -0.25 -6.08
CA CYS A 142 8.38 -0.17 -5.98
C CYS A 142 9.11 -1.18 -6.88
N LEU A 143 8.45 -2.23 -7.36
CA LEU A 143 9.09 -3.29 -8.16
C LEU A 143 9.74 -2.74 -9.44
N GLY A 144 9.12 -1.72 -10.05
CA GLY A 144 9.66 -1.06 -11.24
C GLY A 144 10.95 -0.27 -11.01
N ALA A 145 11.31 0.05 -9.77
CA ALA A 145 12.58 0.71 -9.46
C ALA A 145 13.79 -0.25 -9.57
N LEU A 146 13.53 -1.56 -9.65
CA LEU A 146 14.55 -2.62 -9.72
C LEU A 146 15.59 -2.56 -8.58
N ALA A 147 15.16 -2.06 -7.41
CA ALA A 147 15.86 -2.26 -6.15
C ALA A 147 15.42 -3.61 -5.56
N PRO A 148 16.33 -4.50 -5.15
CA PRO A 148 15.96 -5.78 -4.55
C PRO A 148 15.05 -5.62 -3.33
N ILE A 149 13.84 -6.20 -3.39
CA ILE A 149 12.84 -6.06 -2.32
C ILE A 149 12.91 -7.26 -1.37
N VAL A 150 13.03 -6.99 -0.07
CA VAL A 150 12.97 -8.00 0.99
C VAL A 150 11.68 -7.81 1.78
N VAL A 151 10.93 -8.90 1.99
CA VAL A 151 9.60 -8.86 2.62
C VAL A 151 9.39 -10.03 3.57
N PRO A 152 8.54 -9.90 4.61
CA PRO A 152 8.13 -11.05 5.39
C PRO A 152 7.19 -11.94 4.55
N ASN A 153 7.28 -13.25 4.74
CA ASN A 153 6.41 -14.23 4.08
C ASN A 153 4.97 -14.13 4.61
N THR A 154 4.17 -13.25 4.00
CA THR A 154 2.78 -12.96 4.39
C THR A 154 1.89 -12.83 3.16
N LYS A 155 0.56 -12.94 3.37
CA LYS A 155 -0.46 -12.83 2.30
C LYS A 155 -0.32 -11.59 1.41
N HIS A 156 0.24 -10.49 1.92
CA HIS A 156 0.48 -9.27 1.15
C HIS A 156 1.33 -9.48 -0.12
N PHE A 157 2.16 -10.52 -0.12
CA PHE A 157 3.16 -10.80 -1.14
C PHE A 157 3.00 -12.19 -1.76
N GLU A 158 1.85 -12.84 -1.61
CA GLU A 158 1.60 -14.19 -2.13
C GLU A 158 1.56 -14.26 -3.66
N LEU A 159 1.41 -13.12 -4.33
CA LEU A 159 1.41 -13.01 -5.79
C LEU A 159 2.81 -12.85 -6.41
N LEU A 160 3.84 -12.65 -5.59
CA LEU A 160 5.21 -12.43 -6.00
C LEU A 160 6.06 -13.57 -5.43
N GLU A 161 6.86 -14.22 -6.26
CA GLU A 161 7.65 -15.38 -5.85
C GLU A 161 9.14 -15.11 -6.04
N LYS A 162 9.61 -15.09 -7.29
CA LYS A 162 11.04 -14.94 -7.61
C LYS A 162 11.46 -13.48 -7.72
N GLU A 163 10.49 -12.59 -7.85
CA GLU A 163 10.65 -11.15 -8.02
C GLU A 163 11.12 -10.44 -6.74
N ILE A 164 10.94 -11.10 -5.59
CA ILE A 164 11.23 -10.56 -4.27
C ILE A 164 11.84 -11.64 -3.37
N VAL A 165 12.48 -11.24 -2.27
CA VAL A 165 13.05 -12.19 -1.30
C VAL A 165 12.20 -12.22 -0.03
N LYS A 166 11.63 -13.40 0.29
CA LYS A 166 10.77 -13.61 1.46
C LYS A 166 11.58 -14.13 2.66
N TYR A 167 11.21 -13.71 3.87
CA TYR A 167 11.75 -14.26 5.13
C TYR A 167 10.63 -14.60 6.12
N ASN A 168 10.82 -15.64 6.95
CA ASN A 168 9.87 -16.03 8.00
C ASN A 168 10.31 -15.57 9.40
N ASN A 169 11.61 -15.30 9.58
CA ASN A 169 12.18 -14.96 10.88
C ASN A 169 13.43 -14.06 10.71
N ARG A 170 13.96 -13.60 11.85
CA ARG A 170 15.09 -12.65 11.87
C ARG A 170 16.40 -13.24 11.32
N LYS A 171 16.58 -14.56 11.43
CA LYS A 171 17.75 -15.25 10.88
C LYS A 171 17.68 -15.23 9.34
N GLU A 172 16.55 -15.64 8.78
CA GLU A 172 16.31 -15.60 7.33
C GLU A 172 16.39 -14.18 6.76
N LEU A 173 15.88 -13.17 7.48
CA LEU A 173 16.03 -11.76 7.07
C LEU A 173 17.51 -11.36 6.95
N LYS A 174 18.33 -11.72 7.95
CA LYS A 174 19.77 -11.44 7.92
C LYS A 174 20.45 -12.15 6.75
N GLU A 175 20.13 -13.43 6.54
CA GLU A 175 20.68 -14.24 5.45
C GLU A 175 20.27 -13.67 4.08
N ALA A 176 19.00 -13.28 3.91
CA ALA A 176 18.48 -12.65 2.69
C ALA A 176 19.23 -11.36 2.33
N ILE A 177 19.41 -10.46 3.30
CA ILE A 177 20.13 -9.19 3.08
C ILE A 177 21.60 -9.45 2.74
N ILE A 178 22.29 -10.32 3.50
CA ILE A 178 23.69 -10.64 3.23
C ILE A 178 23.83 -11.25 1.84
N LYS A 179 22.93 -12.16 1.47
CA LYS A 179 22.96 -12.81 0.16
C LYS A 179 22.74 -11.82 -0.97
N LEU A 180 21.75 -10.92 -0.86
CA LEU A 180 21.52 -9.88 -1.88
C LEU A 180 22.74 -8.96 -2.08
N ILE A 181 23.48 -8.67 -1.01
CA ILE A 181 24.66 -7.78 -1.08
C ILE A 181 25.88 -8.51 -1.65
N LEU A 182 26.14 -9.76 -1.22
CA LEU A 182 27.40 -10.46 -1.51
C LEU A 182 27.33 -11.43 -2.71
N ASP A 183 26.15 -11.94 -3.04
CA ASP A 183 25.93 -12.91 -4.12
C ASP A 183 25.36 -12.20 -5.35
N GLU A 184 26.23 -11.86 -6.30
CA GLU A 184 25.84 -11.13 -7.51
C GLU A 184 24.87 -11.90 -8.40
N ASP A 185 25.06 -13.21 -8.54
CA ASP A 185 24.24 -14.05 -9.40
C ASP A 185 22.83 -14.18 -8.81
N PHE A 186 22.73 -14.41 -7.50
CA PHE A 186 21.44 -14.41 -6.82
C PHE A 186 20.72 -13.06 -6.95
N ARG A 187 21.42 -11.94 -6.77
CA ARG A 187 20.85 -10.61 -6.94
C ARG A 187 20.37 -10.38 -8.38
N LYS A 188 21.16 -10.75 -9.39
CA LYS A 188 20.77 -10.66 -10.80
C LYS A 188 19.54 -11.50 -11.11
N ASP A 189 19.45 -12.72 -10.58
CA ASP A 189 18.29 -13.60 -10.78
C ASP A 189 17.00 -13.01 -10.23
N VAL A 190 17.05 -12.40 -9.03
CA VAL A 190 15.91 -11.69 -8.42
C VAL A 190 15.51 -10.50 -9.29
N LEU A 191 16.47 -9.68 -9.72
CA LEU A 191 16.20 -8.49 -10.53
C LEU A 191 15.66 -8.84 -11.92
N ASN A 192 16.20 -9.86 -12.59
CA ASN A 192 15.71 -10.36 -13.88
C ASN A 192 14.26 -10.87 -13.76
N SER A 193 13.94 -11.54 -12.65
CA SER A 193 12.58 -12.00 -12.37
C SER A 193 11.63 -10.81 -12.16
N ALA A 194 12.05 -9.82 -11.36
CA ALA A 194 11.30 -8.59 -11.12
C ALA A 194 11.06 -7.80 -12.41
N GLU A 195 12.09 -7.62 -13.23
CA GLU A 195 12.01 -6.93 -14.52
C GLU A 195 11.03 -7.65 -15.47
N LYS A 196 11.14 -8.97 -15.58
CA LYS A 196 10.20 -9.77 -16.39
C LYS A 196 8.77 -9.60 -15.89
N TYR A 197 8.55 -9.59 -14.59
CA TYR A 197 7.23 -9.39 -14.00
C TYR A 197 6.68 -8.00 -14.33
N VAL A 198 7.46 -6.95 -14.09
CA VAL A 198 7.06 -5.55 -14.37
C VAL A 198 6.77 -5.36 -15.85
N ASN A 199 7.61 -5.88 -16.73
CA ASN A 199 7.41 -5.80 -18.18
C ASN A 199 6.14 -6.55 -18.63
N ASN A 200 5.76 -7.63 -17.97
CA ASN A 200 4.53 -8.37 -18.28
C ASN A 200 3.26 -7.76 -17.67
N ASN A 201 3.42 -6.96 -16.62
CA ASN A 201 2.32 -6.34 -15.88
C ASN A 201 2.43 -4.81 -15.90
N SER A 202 2.98 -4.25 -16.99
CA SER A 202 3.12 -2.80 -17.15
C SER A 202 1.76 -2.12 -17.18
N SER A 203 1.70 -0.84 -16.81
CA SER A 203 0.47 -0.05 -16.87
C SER A 203 -0.15 -0.05 -18.26
N GLU A 204 0.67 -0.04 -19.31
CA GLU A 204 0.24 -0.16 -20.70
C GLU A 204 -0.47 -1.50 -20.95
N LYS A 205 0.16 -2.63 -20.61
CA LYS A 205 -0.45 -3.96 -20.78
C LYS A 205 -1.74 -4.12 -19.99
N VAL A 206 -1.77 -3.59 -18.77
CA VAL A 206 -2.98 -3.59 -17.93
C VAL A 206 -4.07 -2.75 -18.59
N ALA A 207 -3.75 -1.57 -19.11
CA ALA A 207 -4.71 -0.72 -19.82
C ALA A 207 -5.27 -1.41 -21.08
N GLU A 208 -4.42 -2.09 -21.86
CA GLU A 208 -4.85 -2.89 -23.02
C GLU A 208 -5.84 -3.99 -22.63
N LEU A 209 -5.58 -4.71 -21.53
CA LEU A 209 -6.50 -5.73 -21.01
C LEU A 209 -7.86 -5.12 -20.63
N PHE A 210 -7.88 -3.95 -20.01
CA PHE A 210 -9.13 -3.23 -19.71
C PHE A 210 -9.86 -2.81 -20.99
N ILE A 211 -9.16 -2.25 -21.98
CA ILE A 211 -9.77 -1.87 -23.27
C ILE A 211 -10.39 -3.08 -23.95
N LYS A 212 -9.68 -4.22 -23.97
CA LYS A 212 -10.19 -5.47 -24.52
C LYS A 212 -11.44 -5.94 -23.78
N LEU A 213 -11.38 -5.97 -22.46
CA LEU A 213 -12.53 -6.33 -21.62
C LEU A 213 -13.75 -5.44 -21.91
N PHE A 214 -13.56 -4.14 -22.09
CA PHE A 214 -14.66 -3.22 -22.40
C PHE A 214 -15.22 -3.35 -23.81
N ARG A 215 -14.46 -3.92 -24.76
CA ARG A 215 -14.93 -4.20 -26.13
C ARG A 215 -15.65 -5.55 -26.22
N ASP A 216 -15.32 -6.48 -25.34
CA ASP A 216 -15.89 -7.83 -25.30
C ASP A 216 -17.20 -7.90 -24.47
N ILE A 217 -17.60 -6.78 -23.82
CA ILE A 217 -18.87 -6.60 -23.09
C ILE A 217 -19.83 -5.76 -23.94
#